data_AF-A0A0C1ZMA5-F1
#
_entry.id   AF-A0A0C1ZMA5-F1
#
_cell.length_a   1.000
_cell.length_b   1.000
_cell.length_c   1.000
_cell.angle_alpha   90.00
_cell.angle_beta   90.00
_cell.angle_gamma   90.00
#
_symmetry.space_group_name_H-M   'P 1'
#
loop_
_entity.id
_entity.type
_entity.pdbx_description
1 polymer ?
#
loop_
_entity_poly.entity_id
_entity_poly.type
_entity_poly.pdbx_seq_one_letter_code
_entity_poly.pdbx_strand_id
1 'polypeptide(L)'
;MKLRAVLALCGLLSSTALIACGPPPATNTAKKVGKDVKVDDNAPSALTDIKFQESERGGDPKVVGCADGQREGFADLKQFPTIAGCLGVWDGSLTLRKGPTRKPCGDDLDVCTAPADVCAEGWHVCARDGDYHDLSDRVDDKQCSEGAGPGKFVAAISHVKKKKECAPAPGPTTRYPCLKDGYGAEPVCCGQNCRPGECRDAVWPGQTRISVGKAQGCGSVTSERNGGVLCCQDTEKPAPPAIVAPIDAVPTGSEAPTDAAAPAEDAAPAEDAAPAKGEDNKGE
;
A
#
# COMPACT_ATOMS: atom_id res chain seq x y z
N MET A 1 -31.67 -78.65 0.44
CA MET A 1 -30.51 -79.46 -0.01
C MET A 1 -29.75 -78.68 -1.08
N LYS A 2 -28.41 -78.76 -1.15
CA LYS A 2 -27.53 -78.22 -2.23
C LYS A 2 -27.79 -76.74 -2.59
N LEU A 3 -27.01 -75.74 -2.18
CA LEU A 3 -25.60 -75.66 -1.81
C LEU A 3 -24.64 -76.03 -2.95
N ARG A 4 -24.21 -75.01 -3.71
CA ARG A 4 -22.90 -74.92 -4.37
C ARG A 4 -22.42 -73.47 -4.28
N ALA A 5 -21.17 -73.29 -3.86
CA ALA A 5 -20.47 -72.02 -3.91
C ALA A 5 -19.54 -71.98 -5.13
N VAL A 6 -19.15 -70.78 -5.55
CA VAL A 6 -17.95 -70.53 -6.37
C VAL A 6 -17.16 -69.44 -5.65
N LEU A 7 -15.84 -69.61 -5.56
CA LEU A 7 -14.93 -68.73 -4.82
C LEU A 7 -14.09 -67.88 -5.78
N ALA A 8 -13.72 -66.67 -5.33
CA ALA A 8 -12.58 -65.87 -5.82
C ALA A 8 -12.73 -65.32 -7.28
N LEU A 9 -12.10 -64.21 -7.66
CA LEU A 9 -10.74 -63.75 -7.34
C LEU A 9 -10.63 -62.24 -7.08
N CYS A 10 -9.43 -61.83 -6.67
CA CYS A 10 -9.04 -60.50 -6.19
C CYS A 10 -9.28 -59.34 -7.18
N GLY A 11 -9.48 -58.13 -6.62
CA GLY A 11 -9.62 -56.88 -7.38
C GLY A 11 -9.55 -55.62 -6.52
N LEU A 12 -8.57 -55.50 -5.61
CA LEU A 12 -8.36 -54.25 -4.86
C LEU A 12 -7.79 -53.16 -5.79
N LEU A 13 -8.60 -52.12 -6.03
CA LEU A 13 -8.14 -50.83 -6.57
C LEU A 13 -8.57 -49.70 -5.63
N SER A 14 -7.89 -49.64 -4.48
CA SER A 14 -7.97 -48.52 -3.55
C SER A 14 -7.23 -47.31 -4.10
N SER A 15 -7.78 -46.67 -5.14
CA SER A 15 -7.24 -45.44 -5.72
C SER A 15 -7.58 -44.23 -4.84
N THR A 16 -6.99 -44.17 -3.65
CA THR A 16 -6.97 -42.96 -2.83
C THR A 16 -6.20 -41.87 -3.57
N ALA A 17 -6.92 -40.96 -4.22
CA ALA A 17 -6.37 -39.74 -4.79
C ALA A 17 -5.95 -38.77 -3.67
N LEU A 18 -4.87 -39.11 -2.96
CA LEU A 18 -4.13 -38.19 -2.12
C LEU A 18 -3.51 -37.14 -3.04
N ILE A 19 -4.25 -36.05 -3.29
CA ILE A 19 -3.70 -34.83 -3.85
C ILE A 19 -2.60 -34.39 -2.88
N ALA A 20 -1.35 -34.48 -3.33
CA ALA A 20 -0.17 -34.19 -2.53
C ALA A 20 0.04 -32.68 -2.37
N CYS A 21 -0.95 -32.00 -1.77
CA CYS A 21 -0.76 -30.73 -1.09
C CYS A 21 0.11 -30.96 0.14
N GLY A 22 1.40 -31.21 -0.07
CA GLY A 22 2.39 -31.01 0.98
C GLY A 22 2.32 -29.56 1.45
N PRO A 23 2.61 -29.27 2.73
CA PRO A 23 2.65 -27.89 3.21
C PRO A 23 3.65 -27.09 2.35
N PRO A 24 3.32 -25.84 1.96
CA PRO A 24 4.23 -25.02 1.17
C PRO A 24 5.57 -24.85 1.89
N PRO A 25 6.69 -24.71 1.15
CA PRO A 25 8.02 -24.65 1.75
C PRO A 25 8.12 -23.45 2.71
N ALA A 26 8.42 -23.74 3.97
CA ALA A 26 8.38 -22.78 5.09
C ALA A 26 9.59 -21.80 5.11
N THR A 27 9.90 -21.22 3.95
CA THR A 27 10.95 -20.22 3.75
C THR A 27 10.32 -18.90 3.35
N ASN A 28 10.03 -18.09 4.37
CA ASN A 28 9.39 -16.78 4.34
C ASN A 28 10.31 -15.70 3.69
N THR A 29 10.64 -15.90 2.42
CA THR A 29 11.60 -15.12 1.64
C THR A 29 11.02 -14.83 0.27
N ALA A 30 10.83 -13.56 -0.08
CA ALA A 30 10.21 -13.15 -1.33
C ALA A 30 10.86 -13.82 -2.56
N LYS A 31 10.05 -14.43 -3.44
CA LYS A 31 10.52 -15.11 -4.67
C LYS A 31 11.45 -14.19 -5.48
N LYS A 32 12.62 -14.69 -5.89
CA LYS A 32 13.57 -13.95 -6.73
C LYS A 32 13.05 -13.74 -8.16
N VAL A 33 13.15 -12.53 -8.67
CA VAL A 33 12.86 -12.20 -10.08
C VAL A 33 14.03 -12.61 -10.95
N GLY A 34 13.78 -13.33 -12.05
CA GLY A 34 14.83 -13.90 -12.88
C GLY A 34 15.09 -13.15 -14.18
N LYS A 35 16.00 -12.15 -14.18
CA LYS A 35 16.87 -11.74 -15.30
C LYS A 35 17.75 -10.53 -14.95
N ASP A 36 18.86 -10.39 -15.69
CA ASP A 36 19.89 -9.36 -15.54
C ASP A 36 19.43 -7.93 -15.93
N VAL A 37 18.55 -7.35 -15.11
CA VAL A 37 18.34 -5.90 -15.13
C VAL A 37 19.60 -5.23 -14.55
N LYS A 38 20.16 -4.24 -15.26
CA LYS A 38 21.21 -3.40 -14.68
C LYS A 38 20.61 -2.57 -13.53
N VAL A 39 20.88 -3.01 -12.31
CA VAL A 39 20.49 -2.31 -11.09
C VAL A 39 21.30 -1.02 -10.99
N ASP A 40 20.62 0.11 -10.83
CA ASP A 40 21.25 1.40 -10.52
C ASP A 40 21.75 1.39 -9.07
N ASP A 41 22.89 2.00 -8.77
CA ASP A 41 23.46 2.03 -7.40
C ASP A 41 22.54 2.73 -6.38
N ASN A 42 21.57 3.53 -6.85
CA ASN A 42 20.53 4.17 -6.04
C ASN A 42 19.23 3.35 -6.02
N ALA A 43 19.19 2.08 -6.45
CA ALA A 43 18.00 1.24 -6.37
C ALA A 43 17.67 0.85 -4.91
N PRO A 44 16.41 0.58 -4.56
CA PRO A 44 16.06 0.10 -3.23
C PRO A 44 16.68 -1.28 -2.94
N SER A 45 16.81 -1.66 -1.66
CA SER A 45 17.15 -3.04 -1.27
C SER A 45 16.15 -4.06 -1.80
N ALA A 46 16.61 -5.30 -2.02
CA ALA A 46 15.74 -6.41 -2.40
C ALA A 46 14.90 -6.91 -1.22
N LEU A 47 13.74 -7.49 -1.52
CA LEU A 47 12.83 -8.03 -0.49
C LEU A 47 13.14 -9.48 -0.11
N THR A 48 14.06 -10.13 -0.82
CA THR A 48 14.36 -11.58 -0.75
C THR A 48 14.94 -12.02 0.59
N ASP A 49 15.57 -11.07 1.31
CA ASP A 49 16.35 -11.34 2.52
C ASP A 49 15.64 -10.80 3.78
N ILE A 50 14.40 -10.30 3.62
CA ILE A 50 13.54 -9.85 4.71
C ILE A 50 12.75 -11.06 5.23
N LYS A 51 12.74 -11.25 6.56
CA LYS A 51 11.79 -12.14 7.23
C LYS A 51 10.57 -11.33 7.67
N PHE A 52 9.40 -11.71 7.22
CA PHE A 52 8.15 -11.00 7.48
C PHE A 52 7.48 -11.47 8.78
N GLN A 53 6.53 -10.66 9.27
CA GLN A 53 5.56 -11.07 10.29
C GLN A 53 4.22 -11.18 9.58
N GLU A 54 3.82 -12.41 9.29
CA GLU A 54 2.70 -12.70 8.39
C GLU A 54 1.37 -12.97 9.11
N SER A 55 0.27 -12.91 8.35
CA SER A 55 -1.00 -13.51 8.76
C SER A 55 -0.93 -15.04 8.71
N GLU A 56 -1.99 -15.71 9.18
CA GLU A 56 -2.24 -17.10 8.82
C GLU A 56 -2.34 -17.25 7.29
N ARG A 57 -1.88 -18.40 6.77
CA ARG A 57 -1.68 -18.70 5.34
C ARG A 57 -2.86 -19.50 4.79
N GLY A 58 -3.32 -19.15 3.59
CA GLY A 58 -4.50 -19.78 2.98
C GLY A 58 -5.84 -19.33 3.59
N GLY A 59 -5.88 -18.12 4.18
CA GLY A 59 -7.15 -17.48 4.55
C GLY A 59 -7.94 -17.03 3.31
N ASP A 60 -9.24 -16.76 3.47
CA ASP A 60 -10.09 -16.27 2.36
C ASP A 60 -9.51 -14.94 1.80
N PRO A 61 -9.10 -14.90 0.51
CA PRO A 61 -8.57 -13.69 -0.12
C PRO A 61 -9.48 -12.46 0.04
N LYS A 62 -10.80 -12.62 0.18
CA LYS A 62 -11.72 -11.47 0.36
C LYS A 62 -11.58 -10.80 1.72
N VAL A 63 -11.13 -11.55 2.74
CA VAL A 63 -10.85 -11.07 4.10
C VAL A 63 -9.36 -10.70 4.24
N VAL A 64 -8.47 -11.52 3.66
CA VAL A 64 -7.02 -11.31 3.69
C VAL A 64 -6.59 -10.13 2.80
N GLY A 65 -7.29 -9.87 1.69
CA GLY A 65 -7.00 -8.76 0.77
C GLY A 65 -5.86 -9.01 -0.21
N CYS A 66 -5.01 -9.99 0.05
CA CYS A 66 -4.01 -10.52 -0.87
C CYS A 66 -4.57 -11.75 -1.62
N ALA A 67 -4.26 -11.87 -2.90
CA ALA A 67 -4.90 -12.82 -3.82
C ALA A 67 -4.46 -14.29 -3.62
N ASP A 68 -3.38 -14.53 -2.90
CA ASP A 68 -2.85 -15.84 -2.49
C ASP A 68 -3.31 -16.28 -1.08
N GLY A 69 -3.88 -15.37 -0.29
CA GLY A 69 -4.45 -15.70 1.02
C GLY A 69 -3.44 -15.66 2.18
N GLN A 70 -2.35 -14.90 2.07
CA GLN A 70 -1.52 -14.47 3.20
C GLN A 70 -1.22 -12.95 3.14
N ARG A 71 -0.93 -12.29 4.26
CA ARG A 71 -0.36 -10.92 4.29
C ARG A 71 1.02 -10.94 4.89
N GLU A 72 1.92 -10.11 4.36
CA GLU A 72 3.30 -9.95 4.86
C GLU A 72 3.50 -8.58 5.52
N GLY A 73 2.55 -7.66 5.35
CA GLY A 73 2.41 -6.39 6.07
C GLY A 73 0.95 -6.15 6.47
N PHE A 74 0.73 -5.45 7.58
CA PHE A 74 -0.62 -5.30 8.19
C PHE A 74 -1.27 -6.66 8.52
N ALA A 75 -0.47 -7.57 9.06
CA ALA A 75 -0.82 -8.98 9.30
C ALA A 75 -1.88 -9.21 10.39
N ASP A 76 -2.10 -8.26 11.31
CA ASP A 76 -3.24 -8.33 12.23
C ASP A 76 -4.51 -7.85 11.52
N LEU A 77 -5.32 -8.81 11.04
CA LEU A 77 -6.60 -8.57 10.37
C LEU A 77 -7.65 -7.86 11.25
N LYS A 78 -7.52 -7.91 12.59
CA LYS A 78 -8.44 -7.22 13.52
C LYS A 78 -8.04 -5.76 13.70
N GLN A 79 -6.74 -5.47 13.71
CA GLN A 79 -6.22 -4.11 13.77
C GLN A 79 -6.30 -3.39 12.41
N PHE A 80 -6.11 -4.12 11.31
CA PHE A 80 -6.03 -3.57 9.95
C PHE A 80 -7.04 -4.23 8.98
N PRO A 81 -8.35 -4.19 9.24
CA PRO A 81 -9.34 -4.92 8.43
C PRO A 81 -9.43 -4.45 6.97
N THR A 82 -9.07 -3.20 6.66
CA THR A 82 -9.31 -2.55 5.35
C THR A 82 -8.04 -2.29 4.51
N ILE A 83 -6.86 -2.67 5.00
CA ILE A 83 -5.56 -2.51 4.32
C ILE A 83 -4.68 -3.74 4.52
N ALA A 84 -3.93 -4.12 3.49
CA ALA A 84 -3.00 -5.24 3.49
C ALA A 84 -1.68 -4.87 2.79
N GLY A 85 -0.56 -5.44 3.25
CA GLY A 85 0.70 -5.48 2.52
C GLY A 85 0.90 -6.87 1.93
N CYS A 86 0.89 -6.97 0.61
CA CYS A 86 0.95 -8.24 -0.14
C CYS A 86 2.22 -8.29 -1.00
N LEU A 87 2.93 -9.40 -1.01
CA LEU A 87 4.06 -9.64 -1.92
C LEU A 87 3.58 -10.19 -3.28
N GLY A 88 4.31 -9.83 -4.34
CA GLY A 88 4.16 -10.45 -5.65
C GLY A 88 5.39 -10.29 -6.54
N VAL A 89 5.50 -11.19 -7.52
CA VAL A 89 6.58 -11.21 -8.50
C VAL A 89 6.01 -11.00 -9.90
N TRP A 90 6.63 -10.12 -10.68
CA TRP A 90 6.32 -9.86 -12.10
C TRP A 90 7.60 -9.66 -12.91
N ASP A 91 7.57 -10.08 -14.18
CA ASP A 91 8.66 -9.88 -15.11
C ASP A 91 8.87 -8.40 -15.48
N GLY A 92 10.12 -7.96 -15.43
CA GLY A 92 10.53 -6.62 -15.86
C GLY A 92 9.98 -5.48 -14.99
N SER A 93 9.64 -4.36 -15.62
CA SER A 93 9.13 -3.15 -14.96
C SER A 93 7.69 -2.87 -15.38
N LEU A 94 6.82 -2.62 -14.41
CA LEU A 94 5.41 -2.30 -14.59
C LEU A 94 5.03 -1.03 -13.83
N THR A 95 3.93 -0.38 -14.21
CA THR A 95 3.32 0.68 -13.38
C THR A 95 2.40 0.05 -12.34
N LEU A 96 2.44 0.57 -11.11
CA LEU A 96 1.49 0.21 -10.04
C LEU A 96 0.03 0.49 -10.40
N ARG A 97 -0.23 1.31 -11.43
CA ARG A 97 -1.57 1.59 -11.98
C ARG A 97 -1.98 0.67 -13.13
N LYS A 98 -1.22 -0.39 -13.44
CA LYS A 98 -1.64 -1.39 -14.44
C LYS A 98 -2.84 -2.14 -13.86
N GLY A 99 -4.00 -1.99 -14.52
CA GLY A 99 -5.25 -2.63 -14.08
C GLY A 99 -5.14 -4.15 -13.99
N PRO A 100 -5.95 -4.79 -13.12
CA PRO A 100 -5.88 -6.23 -12.87
C PRO A 100 -6.28 -7.02 -14.12
N THR A 101 -5.55 -8.11 -14.37
CA THR A 101 -5.93 -9.15 -15.33
C THR A 101 -6.95 -10.13 -14.77
N ARG A 102 -7.15 -10.13 -13.44
CA ARG A 102 -8.01 -11.05 -12.68
C ARG A 102 -7.52 -12.51 -12.66
N LYS A 103 -6.27 -12.75 -13.04
CA LYS A 103 -5.57 -13.98 -12.66
C LYS A 103 -4.88 -13.72 -11.32
N PRO A 104 -5.29 -14.38 -10.21
CA PRO A 104 -4.64 -14.17 -8.92
C PRO A 104 -3.16 -14.57 -8.98
N CYS A 105 -2.32 -13.81 -8.27
CA CYS A 105 -0.90 -14.03 -8.15
C CYS A 105 -0.43 -13.62 -6.75
N GLY A 106 0.84 -13.87 -6.43
CA GLY A 106 1.42 -13.53 -5.15
C GLY A 106 2.80 -14.18 -4.99
N ASP A 107 3.42 -14.05 -3.82
CA ASP A 107 4.67 -14.76 -3.57
C ASP A 107 4.46 -16.25 -3.22
N ASP A 108 3.23 -16.68 -2.93
CA ASP A 108 2.86 -18.09 -2.82
C ASP A 108 2.35 -18.68 -4.16
N LEU A 109 1.75 -17.85 -5.03
CA LEU A 109 1.16 -18.26 -6.32
C LEU A 109 2.10 -18.06 -7.54
N ASP A 110 1.51 -17.95 -8.73
CA ASP A 110 2.16 -17.68 -10.02
C ASP A 110 2.76 -16.27 -10.12
N VAL A 111 3.60 -16.06 -11.13
CA VAL A 111 4.07 -14.72 -11.55
C VAL A 111 2.89 -13.86 -12.00
N CYS A 112 2.80 -12.67 -11.42
CA CYS A 112 1.82 -11.63 -11.67
C CYS A 112 1.95 -11.03 -13.08
N THR A 113 0.80 -10.82 -13.74
CA THR A 113 0.77 -10.09 -15.02
C THR A 113 0.61 -8.58 -14.81
N ALA A 114 -0.05 -8.14 -13.73
CA ALA A 114 -0.05 -6.75 -13.26
C ALA A 114 0.22 -6.70 -11.74
N PRO A 115 0.79 -5.60 -11.19
CA PRO A 115 0.91 -5.44 -9.74
C PRO A 115 -0.45 -5.42 -9.02
N ALA A 116 -1.53 -5.08 -9.73
CA ALA A 116 -2.89 -5.15 -9.18
C ALA A 116 -3.46 -6.57 -9.05
N ASP A 117 -2.80 -7.60 -9.60
CA ASP A 117 -3.23 -9.00 -9.49
C ASP A 117 -2.82 -9.65 -8.14
N VAL A 118 -2.00 -8.98 -7.32
CA VAL A 118 -1.68 -9.42 -5.94
C VAL A 118 -2.80 -9.06 -4.96
N CYS A 119 -3.67 -8.10 -5.31
CA CYS A 119 -4.83 -7.74 -4.51
C CYS A 119 -6.00 -8.66 -4.87
N ALA A 120 -6.74 -9.11 -3.85
CA ALA A 120 -7.88 -9.99 -4.02
C ALA A 120 -9.07 -9.30 -4.73
N GLU A 121 -10.09 -10.08 -5.11
CA GLU A 121 -11.36 -9.50 -5.58
C GLU A 121 -12.03 -8.70 -4.46
N GLY A 122 -12.43 -7.45 -4.75
CA GLY A 122 -12.89 -6.49 -3.75
C GLY A 122 -11.75 -5.70 -3.07
N TRP A 123 -10.54 -5.76 -3.61
CA TRP A 123 -9.38 -5.00 -3.17
C TRP A 123 -8.63 -4.44 -4.39
N HIS A 124 -7.89 -3.34 -4.22
CA HIS A 124 -7.11 -2.69 -5.27
C HIS A 124 -5.80 -2.11 -4.74
N VAL A 125 -4.84 -1.82 -5.62
CA VAL A 125 -3.59 -1.17 -5.21
C VAL A 125 -3.89 0.21 -4.63
N CYS A 126 -3.52 0.45 -3.37
CA CYS A 126 -3.80 1.68 -2.67
C CYS A 126 -3.38 2.91 -3.49
N ALA A 127 -4.24 3.93 -3.51
CA ALA A 127 -4.08 5.16 -4.27
C ALA A 127 -3.99 4.99 -5.81
N ARG A 128 -4.52 3.90 -6.39
CA ARG A 128 -4.52 3.61 -7.84
C ARG A 128 -4.93 4.81 -8.69
N ASP A 129 -5.99 5.50 -8.27
CA ASP A 129 -6.57 6.60 -9.06
C ASP A 129 -5.98 7.97 -8.66
N GLY A 130 -4.91 7.97 -7.86
CA GLY A 130 -4.17 9.14 -7.40
C GLY A 130 -4.66 9.75 -6.10
N ASP A 131 -5.71 9.22 -5.49
CA ASP A 131 -6.22 9.70 -4.20
C ASP A 131 -5.30 9.30 -3.05
N TYR A 132 -4.95 10.25 -2.18
CA TYR A 132 -4.18 9.95 -0.97
C TYR A 132 -5.08 9.51 0.20
N HIS A 133 -6.36 9.89 0.19
CA HIS A 133 -7.34 9.50 1.20
C HIS A 133 -7.52 7.99 1.28
N ASP A 134 -7.43 7.31 0.14
CA ASP A 134 -7.46 5.85 0.08
C ASP A 134 -6.35 5.17 0.91
N LEU A 135 -5.28 5.90 1.27
CA LEU A 135 -4.26 5.44 2.22
C LEU A 135 -4.40 6.11 3.61
N SER A 136 -4.55 7.44 3.69
CA SER A 136 -4.59 8.16 4.97
C SER A 136 -5.82 7.89 5.83
N ASP A 137 -6.95 7.52 5.21
CA ASP A 137 -8.21 7.30 5.91
C ASP A 137 -8.31 5.86 6.47
N ARG A 138 -7.30 5.03 6.15
CA ARG A 138 -7.16 3.65 6.65
C ARG A 138 -6.09 3.54 7.73
N VAL A 139 -5.00 4.29 7.62
CA VAL A 139 -3.88 4.26 8.56
C VAL A 139 -3.22 5.63 8.77
N ASP A 140 -2.80 5.89 10.00
CA ASP A 140 -1.91 7.01 10.34
C ASP A 140 -0.44 6.72 9.96
N ASP A 141 0.45 7.70 10.13
CA ASP A 141 1.87 7.57 9.77
C ASP A 141 2.63 6.55 10.65
N LYS A 142 2.21 6.38 11.92
CA LYS A 142 2.78 5.40 12.85
C LYS A 142 2.36 3.98 12.48
N GLN A 143 1.09 3.80 12.13
CA GLN A 143 0.54 2.55 11.62
C GLN A 143 1.17 2.18 10.26
N CYS A 144 1.34 3.14 9.35
CA CYS A 144 2.08 2.94 8.10
C CYS A 144 3.57 2.59 8.35
N SER A 145 4.22 3.22 9.33
CA SER A 145 5.65 3.02 9.58
C SER A 145 5.98 1.74 10.37
N GLU A 146 5.09 1.27 11.24
CA GLU A 146 5.29 0.12 12.13
C GLU A 146 4.37 -1.07 11.84
N GLY A 147 3.07 -0.84 11.63
CA GLY A 147 2.03 -1.88 11.46
C GLY A 147 2.12 -2.66 10.15
N ALA A 148 2.72 -2.05 9.12
CA ALA A 148 3.16 -2.73 7.91
C ALA A 148 4.37 -3.68 8.12
N GLY A 149 4.93 -3.76 9.34
CA GLY A 149 5.96 -4.74 9.69
C GLY A 149 7.34 -4.48 9.08
N PRO A 150 8.24 -5.49 9.07
CA PRO A 150 9.62 -5.34 8.61
C PRO A 150 9.76 -5.17 7.09
N GLY A 151 8.67 -5.35 6.35
CA GLY A 151 8.63 -5.24 4.90
C GLY A 151 8.70 -3.82 4.36
N LYS A 152 8.32 -3.69 3.09
CA LYS A 152 8.30 -2.44 2.33
C LYS A 152 7.25 -2.53 1.24
N PHE A 153 6.10 -1.92 1.46
CA PHE A 153 4.89 -2.05 0.64
C PHE A 153 4.55 -0.71 0.00
N VAL A 154 4.36 -0.68 -1.33
CA VAL A 154 4.22 0.56 -2.10
C VAL A 154 2.78 0.83 -2.58
N ALA A 155 2.38 2.09 -2.53
CA ALA A 155 1.12 2.61 -3.07
C ALA A 155 1.31 3.21 -4.47
N ALA A 156 0.24 3.28 -5.25
CA ALA A 156 0.23 3.75 -6.64
C ALA A 156 0.27 5.28 -6.80
N ILE A 157 0.97 5.99 -5.90
CA ILE A 157 1.22 7.44 -5.96
C ILE A 157 2.70 7.76 -5.75
N SER A 158 3.21 8.71 -6.55
CA SER A 158 4.50 9.37 -6.36
C SER A 158 4.36 10.50 -5.34
N HIS A 159 5.35 10.68 -4.46
CA HIS A 159 5.30 11.67 -3.38
C HIS A 159 5.44 13.17 -3.78
N VAL A 160 5.25 13.50 -5.07
CA VAL A 160 5.23 14.88 -5.60
C VAL A 160 4.12 15.08 -6.63
N LYS A 161 3.64 16.32 -6.77
CA LYS A 161 2.67 16.69 -7.82
C LYS A 161 3.35 16.89 -9.19
N LYS A 162 4.63 17.29 -9.21
CA LYS A 162 5.48 17.42 -10.41
C LYS A 162 6.92 17.03 -10.09
N LYS A 163 7.69 16.53 -11.08
CA LYS A 163 9.12 16.22 -10.89
C LYS A 163 9.89 17.46 -10.40
N LYS A 164 10.80 17.28 -9.45
CA LYS A 164 11.63 18.34 -8.82
C LYS A 164 10.88 19.41 -8.00
N GLU A 165 9.61 19.20 -7.67
CA GLU A 165 8.79 20.15 -6.89
C GLU A 165 8.14 19.42 -5.70
N CYS A 166 8.63 19.68 -4.48
CA CYS A 166 7.92 19.23 -3.29
C CYS A 166 6.58 19.96 -3.20
N ALA A 167 5.49 19.20 -3.24
CA ALA A 167 4.17 19.75 -3.06
C ALA A 167 3.96 20.14 -1.60
N PRO A 168 3.22 21.23 -1.31
CA PRO A 168 2.68 21.45 0.03
C PRO A 168 1.72 20.30 0.39
N ALA A 169 1.43 20.20 1.69
CA ALA A 169 0.45 19.25 2.24
C ALA A 169 -0.85 19.21 1.41
N PRO A 170 -1.45 18.03 1.20
CA PRO A 170 -2.63 17.89 0.36
C PRO A 170 -3.84 18.60 0.96
N GLY A 171 -4.55 19.36 0.11
CA GLY A 171 -5.97 19.64 0.33
C GLY A 171 -6.82 18.44 -0.09
N PRO A 172 -8.10 18.35 0.32
CA PRO A 172 -8.92 17.13 0.25
C PRO A 172 -9.19 16.62 -1.17
N THR A 173 -9.13 17.47 -2.19
CA THR A 173 -9.29 17.08 -3.60
C THR A 173 -7.96 16.74 -4.29
N THR A 174 -6.86 16.64 -3.54
CA THR A 174 -5.54 16.38 -4.12
C THR A 174 -5.48 15.02 -4.81
N ARG A 175 -4.90 15.01 -6.01
CA ARG A 175 -4.53 13.78 -6.71
C ARG A 175 -3.04 13.80 -7.05
N TYR A 176 -2.33 12.74 -6.72
CA TYR A 176 -0.91 12.56 -7.03
C TYR A 176 -0.73 11.74 -8.33
N PRO A 177 0.29 12.07 -9.14
CA PRO A 177 0.66 11.27 -10.30
C PRO A 177 1.32 9.93 -9.88
N CYS A 178 1.58 9.07 -10.87
CA CYS A 178 2.40 7.87 -10.71
C CYS A 178 3.51 7.94 -11.77
N LEU A 179 4.57 8.68 -11.42
CA LEU A 179 5.66 9.04 -12.32
C LEU A 179 6.62 7.85 -12.49
N LYS A 180 7.18 7.67 -13.70
CA LYS A 180 8.08 6.54 -14.00
C LYS A 180 9.45 6.66 -13.32
N ASP A 181 9.99 7.86 -13.25
CA ASP A 181 11.42 8.08 -13.02
C ASP A 181 11.72 9.49 -12.48
N GLY A 182 12.88 9.65 -11.83
CA GLY A 182 13.43 10.95 -11.42
C GLY A 182 12.87 11.48 -10.11
N TYR A 183 13.38 12.65 -9.68
CA TYR A 183 13.07 13.25 -8.37
C TYR A 183 11.57 13.31 -8.10
N GLY A 184 11.16 12.70 -6.99
CA GLY A 184 9.78 12.72 -6.50
C GLY A 184 8.94 11.55 -7.01
N ALA A 185 9.40 10.83 -8.04
CA ALA A 185 8.67 9.74 -8.66
C ALA A 185 8.55 8.50 -7.75
N GLU A 186 9.44 8.37 -6.78
CA GLU A 186 9.47 7.31 -5.77
C GLU A 186 8.06 7.10 -5.17
N PRO A 187 7.56 5.85 -5.11
CA PRO A 187 6.23 5.58 -4.61
C PRO A 187 6.15 5.73 -3.10
N VAL A 188 5.01 6.24 -2.61
CA VAL A 188 4.66 6.27 -1.18
C VAL A 188 4.61 4.85 -0.63
N CYS A 189 5.03 4.68 0.63
CA CYS A 189 5.51 3.41 1.14
C CYS A 189 5.23 3.23 2.63
N CYS A 190 4.71 2.05 3.00
CA CYS A 190 4.55 1.61 4.39
C CYS A 190 5.44 0.40 4.71
N GLY A 191 5.91 0.33 5.96
CA GLY A 191 6.83 -0.70 6.44
C GLY A 191 8.17 -0.13 6.91
N GLN A 192 8.87 -0.89 7.74
CA GLN A 192 10.11 -0.46 8.39
C GLN A 192 11.24 -0.18 7.38
N ASN A 193 11.24 -0.85 6.22
CA ASN A 193 12.24 -0.65 5.15
C ASN A 193 11.91 0.50 4.16
N CYS A 194 10.82 1.25 4.36
CA CYS A 194 10.63 2.57 3.74
C CYS A 194 11.54 3.62 4.41
N ARG A 195 11.70 4.82 3.85
CA ARG A 195 12.37 5.95 4.56
C ARG A 195 11.67 7.28 4.25
N PRO A 196 11.82 8.33 5.10
CA PRO A 196 11.36 9.67 4.75
C PRO A 196 11.94 10.14 3.42
N GLY A 197 11.11 10.74 2.57
CA GLY A 197 11.56 11.38 1.35
C GLY A 197 12.28 12.70 1.60
N GLU A 198 12.68 13.37 0.51
CA GLU A 198 13.06 14.78 0.55
C GLU A 198 11.80 15.65 0.67
N CYS A 199 10.75 15.32 -0.09
CA CYS A 199 9.39 15.79 0.11
C CYS A 199 8.68 14.86 1.10
N ARG A 200 7.95 15.37 2.10
CA ARG A 200 7.42 14.53 3.19
C ARG A 200 5.93 14.66 3.44
N ASP A 201 5.24 15.47 2.66
CA ASP A 201 3.90 15.95 3.03
C ASP A 201 2.77 15.31 2.23
N ALA A 202 3.08 14.37 1.33
CA ALA A 202 2.15 13.93 0.29
C ALA A 202 0.95 13.08 0.75
N VAL A 203 1.03 12.44 1.92
CA VAL A 203 -0.10 11.69 2.52
C VAL A 203 -0.28 12.10 3.99
N TRP A 204 0.78 12.00 4.79
CA TRP A 204 0.83 12.49 6.15
C TRP A 204 1.85 13.64 6.22
N PRO A 205 1.47 14.88 6.61
CA PRO A 205 2.37 16.03 6.70
C PRO A 205 3.63 15.73 7.52
N GLY A 206 4.80 16.10 6.99
CA GLY A 206 6.12 15.83 7.59
C GLY A 206 6.58 14.36 7.66
N GLN A 207 5.68 13.38 7.54
CA GLN A 207 5.94 11.97 7.87
C GLN A 207 5.82 10.98 6.70
N THR A 208 5.47 11.44 5.49
CA THR A 208 5.30 10.55 4.33
C THR A 208 6.61 9.86 3.95
N ARG A 209 6.62 8.52 4.04
CA ARG A 209 7.75 7.65 3.67
C ARG A 209 7.60 7.16 2.22
N ILE A 210 8.74 6.87 1.60
CA ILE A 210 8.87 6.32 0.25
C ILE A 210 9.73 5.05 0.21
N SER A 211 9.59 4.30 -0.88
CA SER A 211 10.65 3.39 -1.31
C SER A 211 11.81 4.23 -1.85
N VAL A 212 12.92 4.29 -1.13
CA VAL A 212 14.11 5.01 -1.60
C VAL A 212 14.70 4.35 -2.83
N GLY A 213 14.59 5.04 -3.97
CA GLY A 213 15.45 4.79 -5.11
C GLY A 213 15.04 5.49 -6.40
N LYS A 214 15.91 6.36 -6.91
CA LYS A 214 15.62 7.30 -8.01
C LYS A 214 15.37 6.63 -9.37
N ALA A 215 15.76 5.36 -9.50
CA ALA A 215 15.62 4.55 -10.72
C ALA A 215 14.27 3.81 -10.84
N GLN A 216 13.43 3.78 -9.80
CA GLN A 216 12.12 3.12 -9.83
C GLN A 216 11.02 4.01 -9.22
N GLY A 217 10.44 4.88 -10.04
CA GLY A 217 9.23 5.59 -9.68
C GLY A 217 7.99 4.70 -9.78
N CYS A 218 6.89 5.11 -9.16
CA CYS A 218 5.58 4.44 -9.17
C CYS A 218 5.16 3.88 -10.55
N GLY A 219 5.45 4.61 -11.62
CA GLY A 219 5.09 4.26 -13.00
C GLY A 219 6.00 3.21 -13.66
N SER A 220 7.04 2.74 -12.98
CA SER A 220 8.06 1.82 -13.49
C SER A 220 8.81 1.13 -12.32
N VAL A 221 8.16 0.15 -11.69
CA VAL A 221 8.70 -0.66 -10.58
C VAL A 221 9.00 -2.11 -10.99
N THR A 222 10.08 -2.69 -10.45
CA THR A 222 10.35 -4.14 -10.53
C THR A 222 10.04 -4.80 -9.19
N SER A 223 9.53 -6.03 -9.23
CA SER A 223 9.10 -6.76 -8.02
C SER A 223 10.26 -7.16 -7.09
N GLU A 224 11.48 -7.31 -7.61
CA GLU A 224 12.67 -7.66 -6.81
C GLU A 224 12.90 -6.64 -5.67
N ARG A 225 12.65 -5.36 -5.97
CA ARG A 225 12.85 -4.23 -5.06
C ARG A 225 11.55 -3.64 -4.55
N ASN A 226 10.43 -3.78 -5.28
CA ASN A 226 9.14 -3.15 -5.00
C ASN A 226 7.95 -4.11 -5.14
N GLY A 227 8.18 -5.41 -4.94
CA GLY A 227 7.16 -6.46 -5.03
C GLY A 227 6.15 -6.49 -3.89
N GLY A 228 6.46 -5.85 -2.76
CA GLY A 228 5.48 -5.52 -1.73
C GLY A 228 4.58 -4.40 -2.21
N VAL A 229 3.29 -4.68 -2.35
CA VAL A 229 2.25 -3.75 -2.79
C VAL A 229 1.28 -3.50 -1.64
N LEU A 230 0.80 -2.27 -1.51
CA LEU A 230 -0.29 -1.94 -0.61
C LEU A 230 -1.63 -2.22 -1.30
N CYS A 231 -2.42 -3.12 -0.73
CA CYS A 231 -3.77 -3.44 -1.18
C CYS A 231 -4.79 -2.82 -0.22
N CYS A 232 -5.68 -2.01 -0.77
CA CYS A 232 -6.74 -1.30 -0.09
C CYS A 232 -8.08 -1.94 -0.45
N GLN A 233 -8.90 -2.24 0.54
CA GLN A 233 -10.22 -2.82 0.32
C GLN A 233 -11.11 -1.85 -0.46
N ASP A 234 -11.80 -2.33 -1.49
CA ASP A 234 -12.99 -1.65 -2.00
C ASP A 234 -14.03 -1.65 -0.87
N THR A 235 -14.13 -0.54 -0.13
CA THR A 235 -15.24 -0.32 0.80
C THR A 235 -16.55 -0.52 0.04
N GLU A 236 -17.55 -1.19 0.64
CA GLU A 236 -18.82 -1.55 -0.04
C GLU A 236 -19.37 -0.34 -0.78
N LYS A 237 -19.14 -0.32 -2.10
CA LYS A 237 -19.16 0.93 -2.85
C LYS A 237 -20.60 1.41 -2.94
N PRO A 238 -20.98 2.53 -2.29
CA PRO A 238 -22.29 3.09 -2.52
C PRO A 238 -22.42 3.34 -4.02
N ALA A 239 -23.53 2.91 -4.62
CA ALA A 239 -23.72 3.05 -6.06
C ALA A 239 -23.41 4.51 -6.45
N PRO A 240 -22.57 4.74 -7.48
CA PRO A 240 -22.11 6.10 -7.81
C PRO A 240 -23.33 7.00 -7.94
N PRO A 241 -23.37 8.15 -7.24
CA PRO A 241 -24.58 8.96 -7.17
C PRO A 241 -25.04 9.27 -8.58
N ALA A 242 -26.33 9.06 -8.83
CA ALA A 242 -26.91 9.31 -10.14
C ALA A 242 -26.54 10.72 -10.59
N ILE A 243 -26.16 10.88 -11.86
CA ILE A 243 -25.79 12.18 -12.41
C ILE A 243 -27.04 13.07 -12.35
N VAL A 244 -27.13 13.88 -11.30
CA VAL A 244 -28.15 14.92 -11.18
C VAL A 244 -27.89 15.87 -12.33
N ALA A 245 -28.85 15.93 -13.27
CA ALA A 245 -28.78 16.89 -14.36
C ALA A 245 -28.65 18.31 -13.78
N PRO A 246 -27.93 19.23 -14.44
CA PRO A 246 -27.75 20.58 -13.93
C PRO A 246 -29.11 21.18 -13.54
N ILE A 247 -29.23 21.61 -12.28
CA ILE A 247 -30.42 22.29 -11.81
C ILE A 247 -30.45 23.65 -12.50
N ASP A 248 -31.46 23.90 -13.32
CA ASP A 248 -31.61 25.18 -14.02
C ASP A 248 -31.59 26.34 -13.01
N ALA A 249 -30.75 27.35 -13.28
CA ALA A 249 -30.48 28.41 -12.33
C ALA A 249 -31.71 29.32 -12.15
N VAL A 250 -32.38 29.21 -11.01
CA VAL A 250 -33.46 30.11 -10.62
C VAL A 250 -32.89 31.53 -10.42
N PRO A 251 -33.39 32.55 -11.14
CA PRO A 251 -32.80 33.88 -11.08
C PRO A 251 -33.32 34.72 -9.90
N THR A 252 -32.38 35.41 -9.25
CA THR A 252 -32.51 36.74 -8.58
C THR A 252 -33.54 36.97 -7.47
N GLY A 253 -33.07 37.53 -6.35
CA GLY A 253 -33.93 38.26 -5.41
C GLY A 253 -33.22 38.69 -4.12
N SER A 254 -33.50 39.93 -3.69
CA SER A 254 -33.30 40.57 -2.38
C SER A 254 -33.33 39.67 -1.11
N GLU A 255 -32.80 40.07 0.06
CA GLU A 255 -32.30 41.37 0.55
C GLU A 255 -31.30 41.17 1.71
N ALA A 256 -30.62 42.22 2.17
CA ALA A 256 -29.75 42.19 3.35
C ALA A 256 -30.27 43.10 4.48
N PRO A 257 -30.24 42.66 5.75
CA PRO A 257 -30.30 43.54 6.93
C PRO A 257 -28.88 43.87 7.47
N THR A 258 -28.73 45.01 8.11
CA THR A 258 -27.48 45.51 8.72
C THR A 258 -27.49 45.45 10.25
N ASP A 259 -26.31 45.67 10.86
CA ASP A 259 -26.10 46.11 12.26
C ASP A 259 -26.48 45.12 13.40
N ALA A 260 -25.84 45.07 14.57
CA ALA A 260 -24.51 45.49 15.07
C ALA A 260 -24.24 44.65 16.37
N ALA A 261 -23.22 44.81 17.23
CA ALA A 261 -22.15 45.80 17.42
C ALA A 261 -20.95 45.17 18.15
N ALA A 262 -19.89 45.95 18.42
CA ALA A 262 -18.83 45.62 19.39
C ALA A 262 -19.16 46.22 20.80
N PRO A 263 -18.38 45.88 21.85
CA PRO A 263 -17.25 46.77 22.19
C PRO A 263 -15.95 46.05 22.63
N ALA A 264 -14.90 46.85 22.84
CA ALA A 264 -13.67 46.50 23.57
C ALA A 264 -13.92 46.51 25.11
N GLU A 265 -12.98 46.42 26.06
CA GLU A 265 -11.51 46.64 26.14
C GLU A 265 -10.98 45.79 27.34
N ASP A 266 -9.74 45.72 27.84
CA ASP A 266 -8.46 46.46 27.72
C ASP A 266 -7.29 45.54 28.22
N ALA A 267 -6.07 46.11 28.35
CA ALA A 267 -5.04 45.83 29.36
C ALA A 267 -4.03 44.67 29.16
N ALA A 268 -2.82 45.06 28.73
CA ALA A 268 -1.53 44.47 29.15
C ALA A 268 -1.07 45.17 30.49
N PRO A 269 0.17 45.08 31.05
CA PRO A 269 1.49 44.82 30.41
C PRO A 269 2.53 43.98 31.23
N ALA A 270 3.76 43.90 30.69
CA ALA A 270 5.07 43.89 31.39
C ALA A 270 5.45 42.71 32.35
N GLU A 271 6.73 42.36 32.59
CA GLU A 271 8.02 42.65 31.92
C GLU A 271 9.10 41.60 32.33
N ASP A 272 10.31 41.78 31.80
CA ASP A 272 11.63 41.50 32.41
C ASP A 272 12.39 40.13 32.32
N ALA A 273 13.63 40.32 31.84
CA ALA A 273 14.92 39.77 32.30
C ALA A 273 15.45 38.35 31.94
N ALA A 274 16.74 38.35 31.57
CA ALA A 274 17.68 37.21 31.43
C ALA A 274 18.86 37.45 32.43
N PRO A 275 20.13 36.96 32.29
CA PRO A 275 20.74 35.92 31.43
C PRO A 275 21.79 34.98 32.13
N ALA A 276 22.20 33.90 31.46
CA ALA A 276 23.51 33.18 31.60
C ALA A 276 23.71 32.26 30.37
N LYS A 277 24.86 32.12 29.68
CA LYS A 277 26.28 31.84 30.01
C LYS A 277 26.61 30.35 30.29
N GLY A 278 27.72 29.88 29.71
CA GLY A 278 28.14 28.47 29.60
C GLY A 278 28.53 28.14 28.14
N GLU A 279 29.66 28.59 27.58
CA GLU A 279 31.08 28.29 27.89
C GLU A 279 31.57 26.95 27.29
N ASP A 280 32.84 26.92 26.88
CA ASP A 280 33.44 25.99 25.91
C ASP A 280 33.41 24.50 26.28
N ASN A 281 33.49 23.64 25.25
CA ASN A 281 34.42 22.52 25.35
C ASN A 281 35.06 22.15 24.00
N LYS A 282 36.32 21.71 24.06
CA LYS A 282 37.18 21.43 22.90
C LYS A 282 38.10 20.26 23.25
N GLY A 283 37.85 19.10 22.68
CA GLY A 283 38.58 17.87 22.98
C GLY A 283 38.73 16.97 21.74
N GLU A 284 39.98 16.62 21.47
CA GLU A 284 40.50 15.61 20.51
C GLU A 284 39.99 15.71 19.05
#